data_AF-A0A3D3XCZ9-F1
#
_entry.id   AF-A0A3D3XCZ9-F1
#
_cell.length_a   1.000
_cell.length_b   1.000
_cell.length_c   1.000
_cell.angle_alpha   90.00
_cell.angle_beta   90.00
_cell.angle_gamma   90.00
#
_symmetry.space_group_name_H-M   'P 1'
#
loop_
_entity.id
_entity.type
_entity.pdbx_description
1 polymer ?
#
loop_
_entity_poly.entity_id
_entity_poly.type
_entity_poly.pdbx_seq_one_letter_code
_entity_poly.pdbx_strand_id
1 'polypeptide(L)'
;MTTQEIIGFIIAEGFMVIGAVGSMLPAIPSTPVVFLAALGHKIYFGDNSISYLILAILGAITLFSLVMDYIASLVGARKLGATWRGVAGALIGGILGLFLGPWGILIGPFIG
;
A
#
# COMPACT_ATOMS: atom_id res chain seq x y z
N MET A 1 -17.06 23.87 8.58
CA MET A 1 -15.89 23.44 7.80
C MET A 1 -15.31 24.65 7.09
N THR A 2 -14.02 24.90 7.25
CA THR A 2 -13.30 25.97 6.56
C THR A 2 -12.99 25.55 5.11
N THR A 3 -12.70 26.50 4.23
CA THR A 3 -12.35 26.22 2.82
C THR A 3 -11.14 25.27 2.71
N GLN A 4 -10.18 25.38 3.64
CA GLN A 4 -8.99 24.52 3.67
C GLN A 4 -9.34 23.07 4.00
N GLU A 5 -10.26 22.84 4.93
CA GLU A 5 -10.74 21.50 5.29
C GLU A 5 -11.46 20.81 4.12
N ILE A 6 -12.26 21.58 3.35
CA ILE A 6 -12.95 21.06 2.16
C ILE A 6 -11.92 20.63 1.09
N ILE A 7 -10.90 21.46 0.83
CA ILE A 7 -9.85 21.14 -0.13
C ILE A 7 -9.08 19.89 0.31
N GLY A 8 -8.69 19.83 1.58
CA GLY A 8 -7.98 18.67 2.13
C GLY A 8 -8.80 17.39 2.04
N PHE A 9 -10.11 17.47 2.31
CA PHE A 9 -11.02 16.34 2.19
C PHE A 9 -11.10 15.83 0.73
N ILE A 10 -11.29 16.73 -0.24
CA ILE A 10 -11.36 16.37 -1.66
C ILE A 10 -10.05 15.71 -2.14
N ILE A 11 -8.90 16.22 -1.70
CA ILE A 11 -7.60 15.63 -2.06
C ILE A 11 -7.48 14.22 -1.46
N ALA A 12 -7.80 14.06 -0.18
CA ALA A 12 -7.74 12.76 0.48
C ALA A 12 -8.67 11.75 -0.19
N GLU A 13 -9.91 12.14 -0.50
CA GLU A 13 -10.88 11.31 -1.21
C GLU A 13 -10.38 10.92 -2.61
N GLY A 14 -9.77 11.86 -3.34
CA GLY A 14 -9.13 11.58 -4.63
C GLY A 14 -8.05 10.50 -4.54
N PHE A 15 -7.16 10.57 -3.56
CA PHE A 15 -6.16 9.52 -3.32
C PHE A 15 -6.80 8.20 -2.90
N MET A 16 -7.86 8.22 -2.10
CA MET A 16 -8.57 7.00 -1.72
C MET A 16 -9.25 6.33 -2.92
N VAL A 17 -9.82 7.11 -3.84
CA VAL A 17 -10.38 6.60 -5.10
C VAL A 17 -9.28 6.00 -5.98
N ILE A 18 -8.12 6.66 -6.10
CA ILE A 18 -6.96 6.11 -6.82
C ILE A 18 -6.50 4.79 -6.18
N GLY A 19 -6.44 4.73 -4.85
CA GLY A 19 -6.13 3.51 -4.12
C GLY A 19 -7.16 2.41 -4.39
N ALA A 20 -8.46 2.74 -4.33
CA ALA A 20 -9.55 1.81 -4.59
C ALA A 20 -9.52 1.26 -6.03
N VAL A 21 -9.35 2.12 -7.04
CA VAL A 21 -9.17 1.71 -8.45
C VAL A 21 -7.88 0.92 -8.62
N GLY A 22 -6.82 1.33 -7.92
CA GLY A 22 -5.54 0.65 -7.86
C GLY A 22 -5.64 -0.78 -7.33
N SER A 23 -6.68 -1.14 -6.56
CA SER A 23 -6.88 -2.53 -6.12
C SER A 23 -7.18 -3.49 -7.26
N MET A 24 -7.69 -2.99 -8.39
CA MET A 24 -7.90 -3.77 -9.61
C MET A 24 -6.64 -3.86 -10.48
N LEU A 25 -5.63 -3.01 -10.20
CA LEU A 25 -4.39 -2.94 -10.95
C LEU A 25 -3.25 -3.63 -10.17
N PRO A 26 -2.62 -4.67 -10.73
CA PRO A 26 -1.65 -5.50 -10.00
C PRO A 26 -0.38 -4.77 -9.54
N ALA A 27 -0.12 -3.56 -10.03
CA ALA A 27 1.10 -2.82 -9.73
C ALA A 27 0.98 -1.81 -8.58
N ILE A 28 -0.24 -1.44 -8.17
CA ILE A 28 -0.44 -0.36 -7.20
C ILE A 28 -0.74 -0.98 -5.83
N PRO A 29 0.06 -0.69 -4.79
CA PRO A 29 -0.27 -1.05 -3.42
C PRO A 29 -1.47 -0.22 -2.94
N SER A 30 -2.67 -0.70 -3.26
CA SER A 30 -3.95 0.00 -3.10
C SER A 30 -4.26 0.38 -1.64
N THR A 31 -4.19 -0.59 -0.74
CA THR A 31 -4.52 -0.42 0.68
C THR A 31 -3.55 0.53 1.40
N PRO A 32 -2.22 0.49 1.17
CA PRO A 32 -1.31 1.51 1.68
C PRO A 32 -1.62 2.93 1.21
N VAL A 33 -1.98 3.12 -0.06
CA VAL A 33 -2.30 4.46 -0.59
C VAL A 33 -3.50 5.06 0.13
N VAL A 34 -4.57 4.27 0.34
CA VAL A 34 -5.76 4.69 1.10
C VAL A 34 -5.40 5.07 2.53
N PHE A 35 -4.58 4.27 3.21
CA PHE A 35 -4.14 4.55 4.57
C PHE A 35 -3.27 5.80 4.68
N LEU A 36 -2.32 5.99 3.77
CA LEU A 36 -1.44 7.16 3.76
C LEU A 36 -2.23 8.46 3.50
N ALA A 37 -3.26 8.43 2.65
CA ALA A 37 -4.16 9.56 2.46
C ALA A 37 -4.91 9.91 3.76
N ALA A 38 -5.48 8.92 4.44
CA ALA A 38 -6.16 9.11 5.72
C ALA A 38 -5.22 9.63 6.82
N LEU A 39 -4.02 9.07 6.90
CA LEU A 39 -2.99 9.47 7.87
C LEU A 39 -2.52 10.91 7.61
N GLY A 40 -2.24 11.27 6.35
CA GLY A 40 -1.86 12.63 5.97
C GLY A 40 -2.95 13.64 6.32
N HIS A 41 -4.21 13.31 6.04
CA HIS A 41 -5.35 14.14 6.43
C HIS A 41 -5.46 14.29 7.96
N LYS A 42 -5.18 13.24 8.75
CA LYS A 42 -5.16 13.31 10.22
C LYS A 42 -4.02 14.18 10.75
N ILE A 43 -2.82 14.06 10.20
CA ILE A 43 -1.65 14.84 10.63
C ILE A 43 -1.87 16.34 10.35
N TYR A 44 -2.46 16.69 9.21
CA TYR A 44 -2.65 18.09 8.83
C TYR A 44 -3.82 18.78 9.55
N PHE A 45 -4.96 18.10 9.68
CA PHE A 45 -6.18 18.70 10.25
C PHE A 45 -6.45 18.33 11.71
N GLY A 46 -5.64 17.46 12.33
CA GLY A 46 -5.71 17.16 13.76
C GLY A 46 -7.09 16.68 14.20
N ASP A 47 -7.71 17.40 15.14
CA ASP A 47 -9.03 17.06 15.69
C ASP A 47 -10.19 17.31 14.73
N ASN A 48 -10.00 18.13 13.69
CA ASN A 48 -11.00 18.34 12.63
C ASN A 48 -10.99 17.21 11.57
N SER A 49 -10.17 16.18 11.78
CA SER A 49 -10.01 15.02 10.90
C SER A 49 -10.67 13.76 11.48
N ILE A 50 -10.52 12.63 10.78
CA ILE A 50 -10.99 11.32 11.22
C ILE A 50 -10.51 10.97 12.63
N SER A 51 -11.29 10.19 13.37
CA SER A 51 -10.91 9.80 14.74
C SER A 51 -9.69 8.86 14.74
N TYR A 52 -8.93 8.88 15.84
CA TYR A 52 -7.81 7.95 16.01
C TYR A 52 -8.25 6.48 15.97
N LEU A 53 -9.48 6.18 16.40
CA LEU A 53 -10.07 4.86 16.32
C LEU A 53 -10.26 4.43 14.86
N ILE A 54 -10.82 5.30 14.01
CA ILE A 54 -11.00 5.01 12.58
C ILE A 54 -9.62 4.80 11.93
N LEU A 55 -8.66 5.67 12.22
CA LEU A 55 -7.30 5.55 11.69
C LEU A 55 -6.63 4.24 12.13
N ALA A 56 -6.80 3.82 13.39
CA ALA A 56 -6.27 2.57 13.90
C ALA A 56 -6.91 1.35 13.22
N ILE A 57 -8.23 1.36 13.01
CA ILE A 57 -8.93 0.30 12.26
C ILE A 57 -8.42 0.25 10.82
N LEU A 58 -8.30 1.40 10.16
CA LEU A 58 -7.80 1.49 8.79
C LEU A 58 -6.37 0.95 8.68
N GLY A 59 -5.51 1.29 9.65
CA GLY A 59 -4.15 0.76 9.77
C GLY A 59 -4.11 -0.75 9.98
N ALA A 60 -4.97 -1.28 10.84
CA ALA A 60 -5.09 -2.73 11.07
C ALA A 60 -5.54 -3.48 9.81
N ILE A 61 -6.55 -2.97 9.10
CA ILE A 61 -7.02 -3.54 7.84
C ILE A 61 -5.93 -3.48 6.77
N THR A 62 -5.21 -2.36 6.68
CA THR A 62 -4.12 -2.18 5.71
C THR A 62 -2.98 -3.16 5.97
N LEU A 63 -2.57 -3.31 7.23
CA LEU A 63 -1.54 -4.27 7.60
C LEU A 63 -1.98 -5.71 7.31
N PHE A 64 -3.22 -6.05 7.66
CA PHE A 64 -3.79 -7.36 7.36
C PHE A 64 -3.84 -7.65 5.86
N SER A 65 -4.28 -6.69 5.05
CA SER A 65 -4.30 -6.79 3.59
C SER A 65 -2.90 -7.05 3.03
N LEU A 66 -1.90 -6.26 3.44
CA LEU A 66 -0.52 -6.44 3.00
C LEU A 66 0.02 -7.84 3.32
N VAL A 67 -0.28 -8.36 4.51
CA VAL A 67 0.11 -9.72 4.89
C VAL A 67 -0.59 -10.75 4.02
N MET A 68 -1.89 -10.60 3.75
CA MET A 68 -2.62 -11.49 2.85
C MET A 68 -2.10 -11.45 1.42
N ASP A 69 -1.84 -10.26 0.87
CA ASP A 69 -1.31 -10.08 -0.48
C ASP A 69 0.06 -10.74 -0.63
N TYR A 70 0.89 -10.61 0.42
CA TYR A 70 2.19 -11.25 0.49
C TYR A 70 2.08 -12.78 0.57
N ILE A 71 1.21 -13.31 1.44
CA ILE A 71 0.96 -14.76 1.53
C ILE A 71 0.41 -15.30 0.21
N ALA A 72 -0.53 -14.60 -0.42
CA ALA A 72 -1.10 -14.98 -1.71
C ALA A 72 -0.02 -15.04 -2.80
N SER A 73 0.86 -14.04 -2.84
CA SER A 73 2.00 -13.99 -3.77
C SER A 73 2.99 -15.13 -3.53
N LEU A 74 3.32 -15.42 -2.27
CA LEU A 74 4.19 -16.53 -1.89
C LEU A 74 3.60 -17.88 -2.28
N VAL A 75 2.32 -18.11 -1.98
CA VAL A 75 1.62 -19.35 -2.30
C VAL A 75 1.50 -19.51 -3.81
N GLY A 76 1.19 -18.43 -4.54
CA GLY A 76 1.16 -18.40 -6.00
C GLY A 76 2.51 -18.79 -6.60
N ALA A 77 3.59 -18.14 -6.16
CA ALA A 77 4.94 -18.44 -6.62
C ALA A 77 5.35 -19.89 -6.33
N ARG A 78 5.08 -20.40 -5.13
CA ARG A 78 5.36 -21.81 -4.78
C ARG A 78 4.57 -22.80 -5.62
N LYS A 79 3.29 -22.52 -5.92
CA LYS A 79 2.47 -23.36 -6.81
C LYS A 79 3.02 -23.40 -8.24
N LEU A 80 3.69 -22.34 -8.69
CA LEU A 80 4.36 -22.27 -9.99
C LEU A 80 5.77 -22.90 -9.99
N GLY A 81 6.18 -23.56 -8.90
CA GLY A 81 7.46 -24.27 -8.81
C GLY A 81 8.63 -23.42 -8.29
N ALA A 82 8.36 -22.25 -7.70
CA ALA A 82 9.41 -21.44 -7.10
C ALA A 82 10.12 -22.19 -5.97
N THR A 83 11.45 -22.31 -6.08
CA THR A 83 12.29 -22.87 -5.02
C THR A 83 12.38 -21.89 -3.85
N TRP A 84 12.76 -22.39 -2.66
CA TRP A 84 12.95 -21.52 -1.49
C TRP A 84 13.96 -20.39 -1.75
N ARG A 85 14.96 -20.65 -2.59
CA ARG A 85 15.96 -19.67 -3.03
C ARG A 85 15.36 -18.60 -3.92
N GLY A 86 14.50 -18.97 -4.88
CA GLY A 86 13.81 -18.01 -5.75
C GLY A 86 12.84 -17.11 -4.97
N VAL A 87 12.20 -17.64 -3.93
CA VAL A 87 11.36 -16.82 -3.03
C VAL A 87 12.20 -15.83 -2.22
N ALA A 88 13.33 -16.28 -1.66
CA ALA A 88 14.23 -15.42 -0.92
C ALA A 88 14.89 -14.34 -1.80
N GLY A 89 15.25 -14.69 -3.04
CA GLY A 89 15.76 -13.79 -4.06
C GLY A 89 14.75 -12.71 -4.42
N ALA A 90 13.51 -13.11 -4.75
CA ALA A 90 12.43 -12.18 -5.07
C ALA A 90 12.10 -11.21 -3.92
N LEU A 91 12.19 -11.68 -2.67
CA LEU A 91 12.04 -10.85 -1.46
C LEU A 91 13.13 -9.78 -1.36
N ILE A 92 14.39 -10.20 -1.43
CA ILE A 92 15.54 -9.30 -1.32
C ILE A 92 15.53 -8.33 -2.50
N GLY A 93 15.28 -8.82 -3.71
CA GLY A 93 15.12 -8.04 -4.92
C GLY A 93 13.97 -7.04 -4.84
N GLY A 94 12.83 -7.40 -4.24
CA GLY A 94 11.72 -6.48 -4.01
C GLY A 94 12.06 -5.39 -2.97
N ILE A 95 12.71 -5.76 -1.86
CA ILE A 95 13.13 -4.80 -0.83
C ILE A 95 14.18 -3.82 -1.39
N LEU A 96 15.20 -4.32 -2.07
CA LEU A 96 16.21 -3.49 -2.72
C LEU A 96 15.61 -2.67 -3.88
N GLY A 97 14.64 -3.25 -4.58
CA GLY A 97 13.86 -2.61 -5.63
C GLY A 97 13.06 -1.39 -5.16
N LEU A 98 12.55 -1.39 -3.92
CA LEU A 98 11.89 -0.22 -3.33
C LEU A 98 12.79 1.03 -3.33
N PHE A 99 14.11 0.87 -3.14
CA PHE A 99 15.05 1.98 -3.13
C PHE A 99 15.39 2.51 -4.53
N LEU A 100 15.10 1.73 -5.57
CA LEU A 100 15.31 2.08 -6.98
C LEU A 100 14.04 2.65 -7.63
N GLY A 101 12.97 2.87 -6.85
CA GLY A 101 11.72 3.46 -7.31
C GLY A 101 10.83 2.49 -8.11
N PRO A 102 9.91 3.01 -8.95
CA PRO A 102 8.89 2.19 -9.62
C PRO A 102 9.46 1.05 -10.48
N TRP A 103 10.57 1.33 -11.19
CA TRP A 103 11.27 0.33 -12.00
C TRP A 103 11.96 -0.73 -11.15
N GLY A 104 12.54 -0.33 -10.02
CA GLY A 104 13.15 -1.26 -9.08
C GLY A 104 12.15 -2.26 -8.50
N ILE A 105 10.95 -1.81 -8.15
CA ILE A 105 9.87 -2.67 -7.64
C ILE A 105 9.45 -3.70 -8.68
N LEU A 106 9.40 -3.32 -9.96
CA LEU A 106 8.98 -4.20 -11.04
C LEU A 106 10.05 -5.23 -11.40
N ILE A 107 11.32 -4.82 -11.47
CA ILE A 107 12.41 -5.63 -12.02
C ILE A 107 13.20 -6.34 -10.90
N GLY A 108 13.28 -5.73 -9.72
CA GLY A 108 14.03 -6.23 -8.57
C GLY A 108 13.72 -7.68 -8.22
N PRO A 109 12.44 -8.09 -8.09
CA PRO A 109 12.07 -9.48 -7.80
C PRO A 109 12.49 -10.50 -8.87
N PHE A 110 12.78 -10.09 -10.11
CA PHE A 110 13.24 -10.98 -11.19
C PHE A 110 14.77 -11.11 -11.24
N ILE A 111 15.49 -10.10 -10.78
CA ILE A 111 16.97 -10.09 -10.75
C ILE A 111 17.50 -10.81 -9.51
N GLY A 112 16.77 -10.73 -8.38
CA GLY A 112 17.13 -11.38 -7.11
C GLY A 112 16.81 -12.87 -7.09
#